data_AF-A0A0D2VT69-F1
#
_entry.id   AF-A0A0D2VT69-F1
#
_cell.length_a   1.000
_cell.length_b   1.000
_cell.length_c   1.000
_cell.angle_alpha   90.00
_cell.angle_beta   90.00
_cell.angle_gamma   90.00
#
_symmetry.space_group_name_H-M   'P 1'
#
loop_
_entity.id
_entity.type
_entity.pdbx_description
1 polymer ?
#
loop_
_entity_poly.entity_id
_entity_poly.type
_entity_poly.pdbx_seq_one_letter_code
_entity_poly.pdbx_strand_id
1 'polypeptide(L)'
;MESIIHLPESIIHLINLRMLCLGGWRVEDITIIGELKNLEILDLALSRIKELPKKIAQLTRLWLLDLSWCGALKIIPPNVLSSLSKLEELYMEGSFAEWENEGVVGNERRNARLDELNNLSRLTTLHVNIPDVQMIPKHGFIETLDRYKVLVGDYNEFE
;
A
#
# COMPACT_ATOMS: atom_id res chain seq x y z
N MET A 1 -17.61 -10.21 18.35
CA MET A 1 -16.16 -10.37 18.07
C MET A 1 -16.07 -10.97 16.68
N GLU A 2 -15.60 -10.20 15.71
CA GLU A 2 -15.34 -10.73 14.37
C GLU A 2 -14.03 -11.54 14.38
N SER A 3 -14.10 -12.75 13.81
CA SER A 3 -12.99 -13.70 13.74
C SER A 3 -11.91 -13.21 12.79
N ILE A 4 -10.64 -13.47 13.13
CA ILE A 4 -9.53 -13.27 12.19
C ILE A 4 -9.69 -14.26 11.04
N ILE A 5 -9.45 -13.80 9.82
CA ILE A 5 -9.42 -14.63 8.63
C ILE A 5 -7.97 -14.93 8.28
N HIS A 6 -7.68 -16.23 8.20
CA HIS A 6 -6.41 -16.74 7.67
C HIS A 6 -6.65 -17.21 6.25
N LEU A 7 -5.81 -16.77 5.32
CA LEU A 7 -5.83 -17.29 3.94
C LEU A 7 -5.29 -18.72 3.95
N PRO A 8 -5.99 -19.69 3.34
CA PRO A 8 -5.52 -21.06 3.30
C PRO A 8 -4.28 -21.17 2.41
N GLU A 9 -3.32 -22.03 2.77
CA GLU A 9 -2.11 -22.24 1.97
C GLU A 9 -2.41 -22.62 0.53
N SER A 10 -3.52 -23.32 0.30
CA SER A 10 -3.97 -23.73 -1.03
C SER A 10 -4.29 -22.57 -1.98
N ILE A 11 -4.43 -21.33 -1.48
CA ILE A 11 -4.69 -20.14 -2.32
C ILE A 11 -3.60 -19.96 -3.39
N ILE A 12 -2.36 -20.37 -3.10
CA ILE A 12 -1.23 -20.26 -4.03
C ILE A 12 -1.42 -21.08 -5.32
N HIS A 13 -2.32 -22.07 -5.30
CA HIS A 13 -2.66 -22.86 -6.49
C HIS A 13 -3.60 -22.12 -7.44
N LEU A 14 -4.16 -20.98 -7.05
CA LEU A 14 -4.95 -20.11 -7.91
C LEU A 14 -4.03 -19.31 -8.85
N ILE A 15 -3.24 -20.01 -9.66
CA ILE A 15 -2.18 -19.43 -10.50
C ILE A 15 -2.72 -18.43 -11.54
N ASN A 16 -4.01 -18.49 -11.86
CA ASN A 16 -4.67 -17.57 -12.80
C ASN A 16 -5.47 -16.47 -12.10
N LEU A 17 -5.40 -16.35 -10.77
CA LEU A 17 -6.12 -15.33 -10.03
C LEU A 17 -5.60 -13.94 -10.42
N ARG A 18 -6.52 -13.08 -10.85
CA ARG A 18 -6.24 -11.70 -11.25
C ARG A 18 -6.78 -10.68 -10.24
N MET A 19 -7.82 -11.04 -9.50
CA MET A 19 -8.47 -10.16 -8.53
C MET A 19 -8.65 -10.92 -7.22
N LEU A 20 -8.23 -10.29 -6.12
CA LEU A 20 -8.44 -10.78 -4.77
C LEU A 20 -9.00 -9.63 -3.93
N CYS A 21 -10.26 -9.77 -3.52
CA CYS A 21 -10.97 -8.80 -2.69
C CYS A 21 -11.13 -9.35 -1.28
N LEU A 22 -10.48 -8.70 -0.32
CA LEU A 22 -10.50 -8.99 1.10
C LEU A 22 -10.99 -7.78 1.91
N GLY A 23 -11.59 -6.79 1.24
CA GLY A 23 -12.12 -5.60 1.88
C GLY A 23 -13.15 -5.91 2.97
N GLY A 24 -13.06 -5.23 4.12
CA GLY A 24 -13.96 -5.40 5.27
C GLY A 24 -13.72 -6.67 6.09
N TRP A 25 -12.71 -7.48 5.75
CA TRP A 25 -12.37 -8.69 6.48
C TRP A 25 -11.20 -8.46 7.42
N ARG A 26 -11.23 -9.13 8.58
CA ARG A 26 -10.12 -9.09 9.55
C ARG A 26 -8.96 -10.00 9.11
N VAL A 27 -8.23 -9.58 8.08
CA VAL A 27 -6.99 -10.24 7.63
C VAL A 27 -5.80 -9.57 8.30
N GLU A 28 -4.93 -10.37 8.93
CA GLU A 28 -3.71 -9.87 9.60
C GLU A 28 -2.43 -10.26 8.86
N ASP A 29 -2.33 -11.50 8.36
CA ASP A 29 -1.19 -11.97 7.56
C ASP A 29 -1.57 -12.11 6.08
N ILE A 30 -0.96 -11.27 5.25
CA ILE A 30 -1.12 -11.23 3.79
C ILE A 30 0.14 -11.70 3.05
N THR A 31 1.13 -12.26 3.74
CA THR A 31 2.42 -12.65 3.15
C THR A 31 2.23 -13.62 1.99
N ILE A 32 1.28 -14.56 2.12
CA ILE A 32 0.99 -15.56 1.09
C ILE A 32 0.47 -14.97 -0.23
N ILE A 33 -0.16 -13.79 -0.19
CA ILE A 33 -0.69 -13.11 -1.39
C ILE A 33 0.44 -12.82 -2.38
N GLY A 34 1.66 -12.58 -1.89
CA GLY A 34 2.83 -12.37 -2.73
C GLY A 34 3.13 -13.54 -3.69
N GLU A 35 2.60 -14.74 -3.49
CA GLU A 35 2.73 -15.87 -4.42
C GLU A 35 1.83 -15.81 -5.65
N LEU A 36 0.80 -14.97 -5.63
CA LEU A 36 -0.18 -14.86 -6.70
C LEU A 36 0.34 -13.93 -7.82
N LYS A 37 1.39 -14.34 -8.54
CA LYS A 37 2.13 -13.48 -9.49
C LYS A 37 1.29 -12.90 -10.65
N ASN A 38 0.11 -13.47 -10.90
CA ASN A 38 -0.84 -12.99 -11.92
C ASN A 38 -1.87 -11.99 -11.39
N LEU A 39 -1.77 -11.60 -10.12
CA LEU A 39 -2.69 -10.65 -9.50
C LEU A 39 -2.52 -9.26 -10.13
N GLU A 40 -3.66 -8.69 -10.52
CA GLU A 40 -3.82 -7.39 -11.16
C GLU A 40 -4.52 -6.40 -10.22
N ILE A 41 -5.42 -6.89 -9.36
CA ILE A 41 -6.21 -6.12 -8.41
C ILE A 41 -6.14 -6.76 -7.03
N LEU A 42 -5.74 -5.99 -6.02
CA LEU A 42 -5.72 -6.38 -4.62
C LEU A 42 -6.47 -5.34 -3.80
N ASP A 43 -7.61 -5.74 -3.26
CA ASP A 43 -8.41 -4.94 -2.33
C ASP A 43 -8.27 -5.51 -0.92
N LEU A 44 -7.71 -4.68 -0.04
CA LEU A 44 -7.53 -4.92 1.39
C LEU A 44 -8.21 -3.83 2.22
N ALA A 45 -9.11 -3.03 1.65
CA ALA A 45 -9.73 -1.91 2.34
C ALA A 45 -10.36 -2.36 3.68
N LEU A 46 -10.29 -1.55 4.73
CA LEU A 46 -10.82 -1.89 6.07
C LEU A 46 -10.22 -3.16 6.70
N SER A 47 -9.08 -3.67 6.21
CA SER A 47 -8.37 -4.79 6.84
C SER A 47 -7.58 -4.34 8.08
N ARG A 48 -7.18 -5.31 8.92
CA ARG A 48 -6.38 -5.04 10.14
C ARG A 48 -4.91 -5.45 9.97
N ILE A 49 -4.39 -5.32 8.75
CA ILE A 49 -2.99 -5.58 8.46
C ILE A 49 -2.12 -4.58 9.22
N LYS A 50 -0.98 -5.05 9.74
CA LYS A 50 -0.02 -4.21 10.49
C LYS A 50 1.18 -3.80 9.65
N GLU A 51 1.51 -4.63 8.65
CA GLU A 51 2.66 -4.47 7.76
C GLU A 51 2.28 -4.91 6.35
N LEU A 52 2.75 -4.19 5.34
CA LEU A 52 2.76 -4.67 3.96
C LEU A 52 4.02 -5.54 3.75
N PRO A 53 3.90 -6.88 3.61
CA PRO A 53 5.07 -7.73 3.59
C PRO A 53 5.87 -7.52 2.30
N LYS A 54 7.21 -7.61 2.39
CA LYS A 54 8.12 -7.45 1.24
C LYS A 54 7.78 -8.33 0.03
N LYS A 55 7.10 -9.47 0.27
CA LYS A 55 6.68 -10.39 -0.79
C LYS A 55 5.65 -9.79 -1.75
N ILE A 56 4.92 -8.75 -1.34
CA ILE A 56 4.02 -7.98 -2.21
C ILE A 56 4.78 -7.34 -3.37
N ALA A 57 6.08 -7.04 -3.21
CA ALA A 57 6.93 -6.53 -4.30
C ALA A 57 7.02 -7.47 -5.52
N GLN A 58 6.61 -8.73 -5.37
CA GLN A 58 6.61 -9.72 -6.44
C GLN A 58 5.36 -9.62 -7.34
N LEU A 59 4.35 -8.84 -6.95
CA LEU A 59 3.10 -8.64 -7.69
C LEU A 59 3.26 -7.59 -8.80
N THR A 60 4.19 -7.83 -9.73
CA THR A 60 4.57 -6.87 -10.79
C THR A 60 3.50 -6.64 -11.87
N ARG A 61 2.36 -7.36 -11.76
CA ARG A 61 1.17 -7.17 -12.60
C ARG A 61 0.09 -6.33 -11.94
N LEU A 62 0.24 -6.01 -10.65
CA LEU A 62 -0.72 -5.26 -9.88
C LEU A 62 -0.83 -3.84 -10.46
N TRP A 63 -2.03 -3.47 -10.88
CA TRP A 63 -2.34 -2.12 -11.33
C TRP A 63 -3.26 -1.39 -10.34
N LEU A 64 -4.00 -2.10 -9.50
CA LEU A 64 -4.80 -1.53 -8.41
C LEU A 64 -4.44 -2.16 -7.06
N LEU A 65 -4.07 -1.30 -6.11
CA LEU A 65 -3.89 -1.65 -4.71
C LEU A 65 -4.75 -0.74 -3.82
N ASP A 66 -5.74 -1.32 -3.16
CA ASP A 66 -6.56 -0.62 -2.17
C ASP A 66 -6.18 -1.07 -0.76
N LEU A 67 -5.60 -0.17 0.01
CA LEU A 67 -5.27 -0.31 1.42
C LEU A 67 -6.12 0.62 2.29
N SER A 68 -7.15 1.28 1.76
CA SER A 68 -7.90 2.33 2.46
C SER A 68 -8.44 1.87 3.81
N TRP A 69 -8.43 2.74 4.81
CA TRP A 69 -8.95 2.50 6.16
C TRP A 69 -8.32 1.30 6.88
N CYS A 70 -7.08 0.96 6.56
CA CYS A 70 -6.27 -0.02 7.29
C CYS A 70 -5.56 0.66 8.46
N GLY A 71 -6.30 1.16 9.46
CA GLY A 71 -5.73 1.99 10.55
C GLY A 71 -4.65 1.31 11.41
N ALA A 72 -4.55 -0.02 11.37
CA ALA A 72 -3.49 -0.78 12.03
C ALA A 72 -2.16 -0.83 11.24
N LEU A 73 -2.14 -0.36 9.99
CA LEU A 73 -0.98 -0.43 9.10
C LEU A 73 0.08 0.60 9.53
N LYS A 74 1.18 0.10 10.08
CA LYS A 74 2.28 0.94 10.59
C LYS A 74 3.59 0.75 9.84
N ILE A 75 3.69 -0.33 9.07
CA ILE A 75 4.91 -0.66 8.33
C ILE A 75 4.61 -0.86 6.84
N ILE A 76 5.26 -0.05 6.01
CA ILE A 76 5.42 -0.31 4.58
C ILE A 76 6.91 -0.34 4.32
N PRO A 77 7.55 -1.50 4.11
CA PRO A 77 8.99 -1.58 3.96
C PRO A 77 9.49 -0.76 2.76
N PRO A 78 10.72 -0.22 2.82
CA PRO A 78 11.29 0.55 1.72
C PRO A 78 11.29 -0.20 0.40
N ASN A 79 10.99 0.50 -0.67
CA ASN A 79 10.95 0.04 -2.06
C ASN A 79 9.85 -0.99 -2.38
N VAL A 80 8.95 -1.32 -1.45
CA VAL A 80 7.84 -2.23 -1.75
C VAL A 80 6.86 -1.56 -2.72
N LEU A 81 6.47 -0.30 -2.45
CA LEU A 81 5.55 0.41 -3.33
C LEU A 81 6.19 0.65 -4.71
N SER A 82 7.41 1.19 -4.76
CA SER A 82 8.10 1.49 -6.03
C SER A 82 8.37 0.27 -6.92
N SER A 83 8.41 -0.94 -6.35
CA SER A 83 8.55 -2.18 -7.13
C SER A 83 7.31 -2.56 -7.95
N LEU A 84 6.14 -2.01 -7.60
CA LEU A 84 4.87 -2.25 -8.30
C LEU A 84 4.81 -1.39 -9.57
N SER A 85 5.72 -1.63 -10.50
CA SER A 85 5.94 -0.80 -11.71
C SER A 85 4.73 -0.64 -12.65
N LYS A 86 3.69 -1.48 -12.50
CA LYS A 86 2.43 -1.37 -13.24
C LYS A 86 1.29 -0.71 -12.45
N LEU A 87 1.55 -0.25 -11.23
CA LEU A 87 0.53 0.35 -10.38
C LEU A 87 0.02 1.65 -11.01
N GLU A 88 -1.29 1.69 -11.23
CA GLU A 88 -2.02 2.81 -11.82
C GLU A 88 -2.90 3.49 -10.75
N GLU A 89 -3.44 2.70 -9.81
CA GLU A 89 -4.28 3.18 -8.73
C GLU A 89 -3.79 2.68 -7.36
N LEU A 90 -3.53 3.64 -6.46
CA LEU A 90 -3.12 3.39 -5.08
C LEU A 90 -4.03 4.14 -4.12
N TYR A 91 -4.75 3.39 -3.28
CA TYR A 91 -5.60 3.96 -2.25
C TYR A 91 -5.08 3.60 -0.86
N MET A 92 -4.79 4.62 -0.04
CA MET A 92 -4.23 4.48 1.31
C MET A 92 -4.83 5.51 2.28
N GLU A 93 -6.00 6.07 1.94
CA GLU A 93 -6.71 7.01 2.79
C GLU A 93 -6.99 6.38 4.15
N GLY A 94 -6.63 7.06 5.24
CA GLY A 94 -6.91 6.58 6.59
C GLY A 94 -6.10 5.36 7.03
N SER A 95 -5.02 5.03 6.32
CA SER A 95 -4.26 3.79 6.54
C SER A 95 -2.82 4.00 6.99
N PHE A 96 -2.10 4.91 6.35
CA PHE A 96 -0.66 5.03 6.54
C PHE A 96 -0.22 6.49 6.54
N ALA A 97 0.35 6.93 7.66
CA ALA A 97 0.97 8.23 7.83
C ALA A 97 2.43 8.14 8.33
N GLU A 98 2.95 6.92 8.54
CA GLU A 98 4.28 6.65 9.12
C GLU A 98 5.40 6.73 8.06
N TRP A 99 5.28 7.67 7.11
CA TRP A 99 6.28 7.89 6.06
C TRP A 99 7.64 8.23 6.66
N GLU A 100 8.69 7.62 6.13
CA GLU A 100 10.05 7.90 6.57
C GLU A 100 10.54 9.27 6.06
N ASN A 101 11.33 9.97 6.86
CA ASN A 101 11.99 11.22 6.49
C ASN A 101 13.21 10.99 5.57
N GLU A 102 13.54 12.01 4.76
CA GLU A 102 14.67 11.97 3.83
C GLU A 102 16.05 11.77 4.51
N GLY A 103 16.17 12.11 5.79
CA GLY A 103 17.42 12.01 6.55
C GLY A 103 17.81 10.60 7.03
N VAL A 104 16.91 9.61 6.96
CA VAL A 104 17.16 8.24 7.46
C VAL A 104 17.78 7.38 6.37
N VAL A 105 19.05 7.01 6.51
CA VAL A 105 19.83 6.35 5.44
C VAL A 105 19.90 4.83 5.63
N GLY A 106 19.89 4.09 4.51
CA GLY A 106 20.35 2.70 4.47
C GLY A 106 19.53 1.71 5.29
N ASN A 107 20.21 1.04 6.24
CA ASN A 107 19.72 -0.09 7.03
C ASN A 107 18.85 0.31 8.24
N GLU A 108 18.82 1.59 8.60
CA GLU A 108 17.98 2.12 9.68
C GLU A 108 16.56 2.43 9.21
N ARG A 109 16.37 2.49 7.89
CA ARG A 109 15.11 2.83 7.25
C ARG A 109 14.09 1.71 7.41
N ARG A 110 13.02 1.98 8.15
CA ARG A 110 11.96 1.00 8.42
C ARG A 110 10.77 1.16 7.48
N ASN A 111 10.50 2.39 7.04
CA ASN A 111 9.33 2.71 6.24
C ASN A 111 9.65 3.30 4.86
N ALA A 112 8.67 3.17 3.98
CA ALA A 112 8.63 3.82 2.69
C ALA A 112 8.65 5.34 2.88
N ARG A 113 9.22 6.03 1.90
CA ARG A 113 9.27 7.48 1.78
C ARG A 113 8.28 7.85 0.72
N LEU A 114 7.73 9.04 0.83
CA LEU A 114 6.77 9.52 -0.14
C LEU A 114 7.41 9.67 -1.54
N ASP A 115 8.71 9.99 -1.62
CA ASP A 115 9.46 10.10 -2.87
C ASP A 115 9.56 8.79 -3.67
N GLU A 116 9.33 7.63 -3.05
CA GLU A 116 9.33 6.35 -3.75
C GLU A 116 8.23 6.26 -4.80
N LEU A 117 7.12 7.00 -4.60
CA LEU A 117 6.02 7.06 -5.53
C LEU A 117 6.44 7.68 -6.88
N ASN A 118 7.54 8.46 -6.92
CA ASN A 118 8.09 8.99 -8.17
C ASN A 118 8.54 7.89 -9.15
N ASN A 119 8.79 6.68 -8.67
CA ASN A 119 9.15 5.54 -9.51
C ASN A 119 7.93 4.84 -10.15
N LEU A 120 6.71 5.22 -9.74
CA LEU A 120 5.46 4.67 -10.26
C LEU A 120 5.01 5.46 -11.50
N SER A 121 5.71 5.24 -12.62
CA SER A 121 5.48 5.97 -13.88
C SER A 121 4.06 5.86 -14.47
N ARG A 122 3.22 4.93 -13.98
CA ARG A 122 1.84 4.75 -14.41
C ARG A 122 0.80 5.23 -13.40
N LEU A 123 1.23 5.73 -12.24
CA LEU A 123 0.32 6.11 -11.17
C LEU A 123 -0.50 7.33 -11.62
N THR A 124 -1.79 7.12 -11.85
CA THR A 124 -2.75 8.17 -12.23
C THR A 124 -3.75 8.46 -11.12
N THR A 125 -3.93 7.54 -10.18
CA THR A 125 -4.85 7.69 -9.05
C THR A 125 -4.16 7.48 -7.72
N LEU A 126 -4.23 8.48 -6.83
CA LEU A 126 -3.62 8.40 -5.49
C LEU A 126 -4.53 8.97 -4.41
N HIS A 127 -4.89 8.13 -3.45
CA HIS A 127 -5.51 8.57 -2.19
C HIS A 127 -4.52 8.33 -1.05
N VAL A 128 -4.10 9.37 -0.34
CA VAL A 128 -3.00 9.26 0.62
C VAL A 128 -3.12 10.27 1.77
N ASN A 129 -2.65 9.85 2.94
CA ASN A 129 -2.46 10.71 4.10
C ASN A 129 -0.98 11.11 4.18
N ILE A 130 -0.72 12.41 4.34
CA ILE A 130 0.63 12.97 4.43
C ILE A 130 0.69 13.81 5.71
N PRO A 131 1.52 13.44 6.71
CA PRO A 131 1.48 14.08 8.03
C PRO A 131 1.97 15.52 8.00
N ASP A 132 2.92 15.85 7.13
CA ASP A 132 3.49 17.19 6.99
C ASP A 132 3.49 17.64 5.52
N VAL A 133 2.97 18.85 5.27
CA VAL A 133 2.95 19.49 3.95
C VAL A 133 4.35 19.60 3.32
N GLN A 134 5.41 19.69 4.14
CA GLN A 134 6.79 19.76 3.64
C GLN A 134 7.26 18.46 2.99
N MET A 135 6.59 17.33 3.25
CA MET A 135 6.91 16.04 2.61
C MET A 135 6.39 15.96 1.17
N ILE A 136 5.42 16.80 0.80
CA ILE A 136 4.82 16.79 -0.53
C ILE A 136 5.85 17.30 -1.54
N PRO A 137 6.28 16.49 -2.51
CA PRO A 137 7.25 16.95 -3.51
C PRO A 137 6.62 18.01 -4.41
N LYS A 138 7.44 18.85 -5.06
CA LYS A 138 6.96 19.84 -6.04
C LYS A 138 6.82 19.28 -7.47
N HIS A 139 7.47 18.15 -7.72
CA HIS A 139 7.57 17.47 -9.01
C HIS A 139 7.51 15.96 -8.80
N GLY A 140 7.40 15.19 -9.89
CA GLY A 140 7.38 13.72 -9.84
C GLY A 140 5.97 13.17 -9.90
N PHE A 141 5.60 12.26 -8.98
CA PHE A 141 4.32 11.54 -9.09
C PHE A 141 3.09 12.46 -9.13
N ILE A 142 3.15 13.66 -8.55
CA ILE A 142 2.02 14.61 -8.56
C ILE A 142 1.66 15.05 -9.98
N GLU A 143 2.64 15.10 -10.89
CA GLU A 143 2.42 15.50 -12.28
C GLU A 143 1.76 14.39 -13.11
N THR A 144 1.74 13.14 -12.61
CA THR A 144 1.12 11.99 -13.29
C THR A 144 -0.32 11.72 -12.82
N LEU A 145 -0.80 12.40 -11.78
CA LEU A 145 -2.12 12.14 -11.18
C LEU A 145 -3.25 12.83 -11.95
N ASP A 146 -4.20 12.03 -12.44
CA ASP A 146 -5.48 12.49 -12.98
C ASP A 146 -6.55 12.61 -11.88
N ARG A 147 -6.47 11.73 -10.87
CA ARG A 147 -7.44 11.64 -9.77
C ARG A 147 -6.69 11.53 -8.45
N TYR A 148 -7.01 12.39 -7.49
CA TYR A 148 -6.34 12.34 -6.21
C TYR A 148 -7.18 12.81 -5.05
N LYS A 149 -6.86 12.26 -3.88
CA LYS A 149 -7.34 12.74 -2.58
C LYS A 149 -6.15 12.74 -1.62
N VAL A 150 -5.69 13.94 -1.28
CA VAL A 150 -4.55 14.13 -0.38
C VAL A 150 -5.07 14.74 0.91
N LEU A 151 -4.90 14.02 2.01
CA LEU A 151 -5.19 14.51 3.36
C LEU A 151 -3.88 14.92 4.01
N VAL A 152 -3.82 16.14 4.53
CA VAL A 152 -2.60 16.70 5.15
C VAL A 152 -2.86 16.98 6.62
N GLY A 153 -1.96 16.53 7.49
CA GLY A 153 -2.02 16.74 8.94
C GLY A 153 -2.20 15.45 9.74
N ASP A 154 -2.27 15.60 11.06
CA ASP A 154 -2.34 14.46 11.99
C ASP A 154 -3.73 13.80 11.94
N TYR A 155 -3.73 12.48 11.74
CA TYR A 155 -4.93 11.65 11.60
C TYR A 155 -5.22 10.83 12.86
N ASN A 156 -4.40 10.97 13.90
CA ASN A 156 -4.55 10.24 15.17
C ASN A 156 -5.69 10.78 16.06
N GLU A 157 -6.46 11.79 15.62
CA GLU A 157 -7.52 12.41 16.44
C GLU A 157 -8.90 11.70 16.34
N PHE A 158 -9.03 10.58 15.63
CA PHE A 158 -10.31 9.87 15.44
C PHE A 158 -10.33 8.40 15.93
N GLU A 159 -9.39 7.97 16.77
CA GLU A 159 -9.46 6.67 17.47
C GLU A 159 -10.33 6.71 18.73
#